data_AF-A0A5N5CYB6-F1
#
_entry.id   AF-A0A5N5CYB6-F1
#
_cell.length_a   1.000
_cell.length_b   1.000
_cell.length_c   1.000
_cell.angle_alpha   90.00
_cell.angle_beta   90.00
_cell.angle_gamma   90.00
#
_symmetry.space_group_name_H-M   'P 1'
#
loop_
_entity.id
_entity.type
_entity.pdbx_description
1 polymer ?
#
loop_
_entity_poly.entity_id
_entity_poly.type
_entity_poly.pdbx_seq_one_letter_code
_entity_poly.pdbx_strand_id
1 'polypeptide(L)'
;MNLYFTPSFILLPLSQMIGSTEIGVLIGVFIIGYILQLALTAYASRAIQFLLRKFHLSKGLPSQAPGTSSSDTSQDASAEGSSSGKPETGLPCSERPSDIDSRTSSPNEPSAVLVATKRLADAIPKYIDIGTYLCLFIFIGIPVYYSTGYTMPIFLSFNVLMFFGANSIPSKIRRVAHPVIITALFSVLGIWVIALTQNMSLEDGLSLYKIDSNYLQYFRGTAGLPLPGAGDILSSLLDASIVSLAMPMFQHRNDLRRVTLALAQLSAENLGGDTSAISPIAVVSGISGPIFGPTILRLLRIPKGM
;
A
#
# COMPACT_ATOMS: atom_id res chain seq x y z
N MET A 1 -3.87 9.17 -2.26
CA MET A 1 -4.22 7.76 -2.57
C MET A 1 -5.67 7.66 -3.03
N ASN A 2 -6.65 7.40 -2.17
CA ASN A 2 -8.04 7.13 -2.57
C ASN A 2 -8.66 8.16 -3.55
N LEU A 3 -8.38 9.46 -3.37
CA LEU A 3 -8.76 10.53 -4.31
C LEU A 3 -8.28 10.28 -5.75
N TYR A 4 -7.04 9.81 -5.93
CA TYR A 4 -6.43 9.61 -7.25
C TYR A 4 -7.04 8.44 -8.03
N PHE A 5 -7.76 7.53 -7.36
CA PHE A 5 -8.54 6.47 -8.01
C PHE A 5 -9.94 6.93 -8.45
N THR A 6 -10.41 8.11 -8.02
CA THR A 6 -11.75 8.62 -8.42
C THR A 6 -11.95 8.77 -9.94
N PRO A 7 -10.96 9.16 -10.77
CA PRO A 7 -11.17 9.29 -12.22
C PRO A 7 -11.66 8.00 -12.88
N SER A 8 -11.15 6.84 -12.45
CA SER A 8 -11.55 5.53 -12.97
C SER A 8 -13.02 5.20 -12.71
N PHE A 9 -13.60 5.71 -11.61
CA PHE A 9 -15.01 5.54 -11.29
C PHE A 9 -15.90 6.60 -11.94
N ILE A 10 -15.40 7.83 -12.08
CA ILE A 10 -16.12 8.95 -12.73
C ILE A 10 -16.36 8.63 -14.21
N LEU A 11 -15.43 7.93 -14.86
CA LEU A 11 -15.51 7.58 -16.29
C LEU A 11 -16.29 6.28 -16.58
N LEU A 12 -16.82 5.59 -15.56
CA LEU A 12 -17.62 4.38 -15.78
C LEU A 12 -18.84 4.60 -16.71
N PRO A 13 -19.59 5.71 -16.68
CA PRO A 13 -20.69 5.95 -17.63
C PRO A 13 -20.24 6.05 -19.09
N LEU A 14 -18.97 6.41 -19.33
CA LEU A 14 -18.37 6.50 -20.67
C LEU A 14 -17.74 5.17 -21.11
N SER A 15 -17.63 4.18 -20.21
CA SER A 15 -17.06 2.88 -20.54
C SER A 15 -18.05 2.03 -21.35
N GLN A 16 -17.55 1.36 -22.39
CA GLN A 16 -18.35 0.47 -23.23
C GLN A 16 -19.06 -0.59 -22.39
N MET A 17 -20.35 -0.83 -22.66
CA MET A 17 -21.15 -1.82 -21.95
C MET A 17 -20.66 -3.24 -22.27
N ILE A 18 -19.84 -3.80 -21.39
CA ILE A 18 -19.29 -5.15 -21.50
C ILE A 18 -20.43 -6.17 -21.50
N GLY A 19 -20.45 -7.07 -22.48
CA GLY A 19 -21.49 -8.09 -22.61
C GLY A 19 -21.45 -9.11 -21.47
N SER A 20 -22.60 -9.63 -21.05
CA SER A 20 -22.68 -10.70 -20.03
C SER A 20 -21.86 -11.95 -20.39
N THR A 21 -21.73 -12.24 -21.69
CA THR A 21 -20.85 -13.30 -22.22
C THR A 21 -19.37 -13.01 -21.99
N GLU A 22 -18.92 -11.76 -22.18
CA GLU A 22 -17.52 -11.35 -21.97
C GLU A 22 -17.16 -11.37 -20.49
N ILE A 23 -18.09 -10.96 -19.63
CA ILE A 23 -17.99 -11.11 -18.17
C ILE A 23 -17.85 -12.59 -17.78
N GLY A 24 -18.63 -13.49 -18.40
CA GLY A 24 -18.50 -14.93 -18.22
C GLY A 24 -17.12 -15.48 -18.62
N VAL A 25 -16.56 -15.01 -19.75
CA VAL A 25 -15.20 -15.37 -20.18
C VAL A 25 -14.14 -14.85 -19.20
N LEU A 26 -14.26 -13.59 -18.74
CA LEU A 26 -13.36 -13.01 -17.73
C LEU A 26 -13.36 -13.81 -16.42
N ILE A 27 -14.54 -14.20 -15.93
CA ILE A 27 -14.69 -15.04 -14.74
C ILE A 27 -14.05 -16.42 -14.98
N GLY A 28 -14.29 -17.05 -16.14
CA GLY A 28 -13.69 -18.33 -16.49
C GLY A 28 -12.15 -18.29 -16.53
N VAL A 29 -11.58 -17.26 -17.18
CA VAL A 29 -10.13 -17.02 -17.22
C VAL A 29 -9.57 -16.77 -15.80
N PHE A 30 -10.29 -16.03 -14.96
CA PHE A 30 -9.88 -15.79 -13.57
C PHE A 30 -9.84 -17.07 -12.75
N ILE A 31 -10.86 -17.94 -12.85
CA ILE A 31 -10.91 -19.23 -12.15
C ILE A 31 -9.79 -20.16 -12.63
N ILE A 32 -9.61 -20.30 -13.96
CA ILE A 32 -8.56 -21.14 -14.54
C ILE A 32 -7.17 -20.62 -14.15
N GLY A 33 -6.95 -19.31 -14.24
CA GLY A 33 -5.72 -18.65 -13.83
C GLY A 33 -5.43 -18.84 -12.33
N TYR A 34 -6.46 -18.77 -11.48
CA TYR A 34 -6.34 -19.00 -10.04
C TYR A 34 -5.96 -20.46 -9.72
N ILE A 35 -6.60 -21.45 -10.35
CA ILE A 35 -6.25 -22.87 -10.20
C ILE A 35 -4.82 -23.13 -10.69
N LEU A 36 -4.43 -22.54 -11.83
CA LEU A 36 -3.07 -22.67 -12.37
C LEU A 36 -2.02 -22.01 -11.45
N GLN A 37 -2.34 -20.84 -10.87
CA GLN A 37 -1.49 -20.14 -9.90
C GLN A 37 -1.31 -20.96 -8.61
N LEU A 38 -2.39 -21.60 -8.11
CA LEU A 38 -2.33 -22.53 -6.97
C LEU A 38 -1.46 -23.75 -7.28
N ALA A 39 -1.66 -24.38 -8.44
CA ALA A 39 -0.88 -25.54 -8.88
C ALA A 39 0.61 -25.18 -9.03
N LEU A 40 0.93 -24.09 -9.73
CA LEU A 40 2.30 -23.58 -9.91
C LEU A 40 2.98 -23.37 -8.54
N THR A 41 2.27 -22.74 -7.60
CA THR A 41 2.78 -22.48 -6.24
C THR A 41 3.03 -23.78 -5.47
N ALA A 42 2.18 -24.79 -5.61
CA ALA A 42 2.35 -26.10 -5.00
C ALA A 42 3.51 -26.93 -5.62
N TYR A 43 3.69 -26.88 -6.95
CA TYR A 43 4.79 -27.59 -7.61
C TYR A 43 6.15 -26.91 -7.38
N ALA A 44 6.22 -25.59 -7.47
CA ALA A 44 7.46 -24.85 -7.28
C ALA A 44 7.97 -24.93 -5.82
N SER A 45 7.07 -24.97 -4.84
CA SER A 45 7.47 -25.20 -3.45
C SER A 45 8.01 -26.63 -3.21
N ARG A 46 7.38 -27.66 -3.78
CA ARG A 46 7.94 -29.03 -3.78
C ARG A 46 9.31 -29.09 -4.46
N ALA A 47 9.51 -28.39 -5.58
CA ALA A 47 10.78 -28.33 -6.28
C ALA A 47 11.89 -27.68 -5.42
N ILE A 48 11.57 -26.60 -4.69
CA ILE A 48 12.51 -25.94 -3.78
C ILE A 48 12.83 -26.83 -2.56
N GLN A 49 11.83 -27.51 -1.97
CA GLN A 49 12.07 -28.49 -0.89
C GLN A 49 13.03 -29.60 -1.33
N PHE A 50 12.81 -30.16 -2.53
CA PHE A 50 13.70 -31.17 -3.10
C PHE A 50 15.13 -30.64 -3.29
N LEU A 51 15.27 -29.41 -3.79
CA LEU A 51 16.58 -28.77 -4.00
C LEU A 51 17.31 -28.49 -2.68
N LEU A 52 16.64 -27.93 -1.66
CA LEU A 52 17.22 -27.69 -0.33
C LEU A 52 17.61 -28.99 0.37
N ARG A 53 16.81 -30.05 0.23
CA ARG A 53 17.13 -31.38 0.78
C ARG A 53 18.37 -31.97 0.11
N LYS A 54 18.52 -31.79 -1.22
CA LYS A 54 19.71 -32.19 -1.97
C LYS A 54 20.96 -31.40 -1.56
N PHE A 55 20.83 -30.10 -1.27
CA PHE A 55 21.93 -29.26 -0.76
C PHE A 55 22.33 -29.59 0.68
N HIS A 56 21.39 -29.89 1.58
CA HIS A 56 21.72 -30.37 2.93
C HIS A 56 22.43 -31.73 2.88
N LEU A 57 21.94 -32.67 2.06
CA LEU A 57 22.60 -33.97 1.88
C LEU A 57 24.00 -33.84 1.28
N SER A 58 24.23 -32.85 0.41
CA SER A 58 25.55 -32.56 -0.19
C SER A 58 26.56 -31.88 0.76
N LYS A 59 26.15 -31.39 1.93
CA LYS A 59 27.05 -30.86 2.96
C LYS A 59 27.40 -31.88 4.05
N GLY A 60 26.84 -33.09 3.99
CA GLY A 60 27.03 -34.14 4.99
C GLY A 60 27.92 -35.30 4.52
N LEU A 61 29.23 -35.08 4.40
CA LEU A 61 30.26 -36.12 4.54
C LEU A 61 31.61 -35.45 4.87
N PRO A 62 32.17 -35.70 6.05
CA PRO A 62 33.19 -36.74 6.15
C PRO A 62 32.80 -37.87 7.11
N SER A 63 33.39 -39.04 6.87
CA SER A 63 33.13 -40.30 7.57
C SER A 63 33.53 -40.27 9.05
N GLN A 64 32.70 -40.86 9.93
CA GLN A 64 33.12 -42.05 10.67
C GLN A 64 31.94 -42.88 11.21
N ALA A 65 32.10 -44.21 11.13
CA ALA A 65 31.27 -45.25 11.74
C ALA A 65 32.17 -46.50 11.91
N PRO A 66 31.77 -47.56 12.64
CA PRO A 66 30.86 -47.66 13.79
C PRO A 66 31.52 -48.34 15.03
N GLY A 67 30.86 -48.33 16.18
CA GLY A 67 31.22 -49.13 17.37
C GLY A 67 30.23 -48.93 18.53
N THR A 68 29.26 -49.84 18.74
CA THR A 68 29.28 -50.97 19.70
C THR A 68 29.13 -50.61 21.19
N SER A 69 27.86 -50.63 21.62
CA SER A 69 27.31 -51.27 22.84
C SER A 69 27.77 -50.93 24.28
N SER A 70 26.72 -50.76 25.12
CA SER A 70 26.56 -51.14 26.54
C SER A 70 27.21 -50.34 27.68
N SER A 71 26.48 -50.28 28.81
CA SER A 71 26.87 -49.86 30.19
C SER A 71 27.32 -48.39 30.37
N ASP A 72 27.04 -47.68 31.49
CA ASP A 72 26.24 -48.02 32.67
C ASP A 72 25.75 -46.77 33.44
N THR A 73 24.71 -46.98 34.24
CA THR A 73 24.39 -46.40 35.58
C THR A 73 25.19 -45.20 36.14
N SER A 74 24.43 -44.15 36.52
CA SER A 74 24.55 -43.18 37.66
C SER A 74 25.89 -42.90 38.37
N GLN A 75 26.18 -41.62 38.67
CA GLN A 75 26.48 -41.14 40.05
C GLN A 75 26.58 -39.60 40.22
N ASP A 76 26.33 -39.16 41.45
CA ASP A 76 26.37 -37.77 41.95
C ASP A 76 27.77 -37.30 42.41
N ALA A 77 27.84 -36.02 42.81
CA ALA A 77 28.67 -35.43 43.87
C ALA A 77 29.99 -34.68 43.52
N SER A 78 29.91 -33.36 43.69
CA SER A 78 30.72 -32.52 44.61
C SER A 78 32.25 -32.36 44.48
N ALA A 79 32.63 -31.06 44.41
CA ALA A 79 33.70 -30.36 45.15
C ALA A 79 35.15 -30.44 44.60
N GLU A 80 36.06 -29.46 44.77
CA GLU A 80 36.01 -28.07 45.30
C GLU A 80 37.25 -27.27 44.83
N GLY A 81 37.29 -25.94 45.08
CA GLY A 81 38.50 -25.10 45.05
C GLY A 81 38.60 -24.09 43.89
N SER A 82 39.04 -22.83 44.08
CA SER A 82 39.47 -22.14 45.30
C SER A 82 39.37 -20.60 45.15
N SER A 83 39.08 -19.88 46.25
CA SER A 83 39.29 -18.44 46.64
C SER A 83 39.66 -17.38 45.57
N SER A 84 39.26 -16.09 45.57
CA SER A 84 38.46 -15.17 46.43
C SER A 84 38.11 -13.92 45.56
N GLY A 85 37.42 -12.83 45.94
CA GLY A 85 36.89 -12.34 47.22
C GLY A 85 36.02 -11.07 47.01
N LYS A 86 35.88 -10.19 48.03
CA LYS A 86 35.03 -8.95 48.06
C LYS A 86 35.41 -8.09 49.31
N PRO A 87 34.70 -6.98 49.67
CA PRO A 87 34.27 -5.75 48.97
C PRO A 87 34.75 -4.46 49.73
N GLU A 88 34.01 -3.34 49.58
CA GLU A 88 33.93 -2.09 50.40
C GLU A 88 34.51 -0.80 49.76
N THR A 89 33.70 0.21 49.39
CA THR A 89 32.98 1.25 50.20
C THR A 89 33.86 2.47 50.50
N GLY A 90 33.63 3.61 49.83
CA GLY A 90 34.29 4.89 50.15
C GLY A 90 34.03 6.02 49.14
N LEU A 91 33.60 7.18 49.65
CA LEU A 91 33.52 8.51 49.01
C LEU A 91 34.06 9.50 50.06
N PRO A 92 34.77 10.61 49.72
CA PRO A 92 34.02 11.84 49.38
C PRO A 92 34.70 12.92 48.48
N CYS A 93 33.84 13.65 47.74
CA CYS A 93 33.75 15.12 47.55
C CYS A 93 34.85 16.04 46.94
N SER A 94 34.32 17.17 46.41
CA SER A 94 34.94 18.44 45.92
C SER A 94 35.52 18.46 44.48
N GLU A 95 35.21 19.43 43.59
CA GLU A 95 34.55 20.76 43.72
C GLU A 95 33.50 21.07 42.58
N ARG A 96 32.76 22.19 42.73
CA ARG A 96 31.64 22.77 41.91
C ARG A 96 31.85 24.31 41.90
N PRO A 97 31.50 25.16 40.88
CA PRO A 97 30.18 25.35 40.23
C PRO A 97 30.22 25.59 38.70
N SER A 98 29.12 25.70 37.93
CA SER A 98 27.74 26.16 38.18
C SER A 98 26.71 25.49 37.21
N ASP A 99 25.41 25.82 37.22
CA ASP A 99 24.41 25.69 38.31
C ASP A 99 22.96 25.78 37.71
N ILE A 100 21.91 25.54 38.53
CA ILE A 100 20.47 25.85 38.31
C ILE A 100 19.76 25.01 37.19
N ASP A 101 18.65 24.28 37.41
CA ASP A 101 17.91 23.95 38.65
C ASP A 101 17.15 22.60 38.49
N SER A 102 16.62 22.13 39.60
CA SER A 102 15.85 20.92 39.85
C SER A 102 14.39 20.94 39.36
N ARG A 103 13.87 19.77 38.93
CA ARG A 103 12.78 19.04 39.64
C ARG A 103 12.32 17.75 38.96
N THR A 104 12.31 16.68 39.75
CA THR A 104 11.65 15.40 39.51
C THR A 104 10.13 15.55 39.37
N SER A 105 9.48 14.81 38.46
CA SER A 105 8.05 14.52 38.59
C SER A 105 7.62 13.18 37.96
N SER A 106 6.65 12.58 38.66
CA SER A 106 5.87 11.34 38.42
C SER A 106 5.40 11.05 36.98
N PRO A 107 5.13 9.76 36.63
CA PRO A 107 4.37 9.40 35.43
C PRO A 107 2.91 9.89 35.53
N ASN A 108 2.65 11.09 35.02
CA ASN A 108 1.34 11.73 35.08
C ASN A 108 0.52 11.56 33.78
N GLU A 109 -0.80 11.58 33.92
CA GLU A 109 -1.77 11.57 32.81
C GLU A 109 -1.49 12.65 31.75
N PRO A 110 -1.88 12.43 30.48
CA PRO A 110 -1.79 13.45 29.44
C PRO A 110 -2.70 14.64 29.78
N SER A 111 -2.08 15.73 30.23
CA SER A 111 -2.78 16.94 30.64
C SER A 111 -3.77 17.42 29.58
N ALA A 112 -4.97 17.83 30.00
CA ALA A 112 -6.07 18.18 29.09
C ALA A 112 -5.69 19.27 28.07
N VAL A 113 -4.72 20.13 28.41
CA VAL A 113 -4.13 21.14 27.52
C VAL A 113 -3.43 20.50 26.32
N LEU A 114 -2.63 19.45 26.52
CA LEU A 114 -1.95 18.72 25.43
C LEU A 114 -2.96 18.01 24.51
N VAL A 115 -4.06 17.50 25.07
CA VAL A 115 -5.16 16.89 24.31
C VAL A 115 -5.90 17.94 23.48
N ALA A 116 -6.14 19.13 24.04
CA ALA A 116 -6.80 20.24 23.35
C ALA A 116 -5.92 20.82 22.23
N THR A 117 -4.64 21.10 22.48
CA THR A 117 -3.71 21.61 21.45
C THR A 117 -3.51 20.60 20.32
N LYS A 118 -3.40 19.30 20.62
CA LYS A 118 -3.33 18.25 19.61
C LYS A 118 -4.59 18.19 18.74
N ARG A 119 -5.78 18.24 19.35
CA ARG A 119 -7.06 18.30 18.60
C ARG A 119 -7.16 19.55 17.70
N LEU A 120 -6.63 20.69 18.15
CA LEU A 120 -6.58 21.90 17.34
C LEU A 120 -5.60 21.74 16.16
N ALA A 121 -4.40 21.22 16.42
CA ALA A 121 -3.38 20.96 15.40
C ALA A 121 -3.85 19.97 14.33
N ASP A 122 -4.62 18.93 14.71
CA ASP A 122 -5.21 17.97 13.78
C ASP A 122 -6.38 18.57 12.96
N ALA A 123 -7.09 19.57 13.52
CA ALA A 123 -8.25 20.20 12.88
C ALA A 123 -7.89 21.30 11.89
N ILE A 124 -6.89 22.12 12.21
CA ILE A 124 -6.50 23.32 11.43
C ILE A 124 -6.20 22.99 9.94
N PRO A 125 -5.37 21.98 9.59
CA PRO A 125 -5.10 21.65 8.19
C PRO A 125 -6.36 21.30 7.41
N LYS A 126 -7.26 20.50 8.00
CA LYS A 126 -8.50 20.05 7.34
C LYS A 126 -9.38 21.22 6.89
N TYR A 127 -9.53 22.25 7.72
CA TYR A 127 -10.35 23.41 7.38
C TYR A 127 -9.64 24.35 6.40
N ILE A 128 -8.32 24.51 6.49
CA ILE A 128 -7.52 25.30 5.55
C ILE A 128 -7.54 24.68 4.15
N ASP A 129 -7.37 23.35 4.04
CA ASP A 129 -7.43 22.64 2.75
C ASP A 129 -8.79 22.83 2.07
N ILE A 130 -9.89 22.60 2.80
CA ILE A 130 -11.26 22.81 2.30
C ILE A 130 -11.46 24.25 1.85
N GLY A 131 -11.04 25.24 2.64
CA GLY A 131 -11.12 26.66 2.28
C GLY A 131 -10.30 27.00 1.03
N THR A 132 -9.13 26.40 0.88
CA THR A 132 -8.23 26.60 -0.27
C THR A 132 -8.82 26.04 -1.56
N TYR A 133 -9.36 24.81 -1.53
CA TYR A 133 -10.00 24.21 -2.71
C TYR A 133 -11.34 24.88 -3.07
N LEU A 134 -12.10 25.35 -2.08
CA LEU A 134 -13.32 26.14 -2.31
C LEU A 134 -12.99 27.52 -2.90
N CYS A 135 -11.92 28.17 -2.44
CA CYS A 135 -11.39 29.39 -3.04
C CYS A 135 -10.95 29.16 -4.50
N LEU A 136 -10.20 28.07 -4.77
CA LEU A 136 -9.79 27.71 -6.12
C LEU A 136 -11.02 27.46 -7.02
N PHE A 137 -12.03 26.73 -6.54
CA PHE A 137 -13.27 26.47 -7.29
C PHE A 137 -13.99 27.78 -7.67
N ILE A 138 -14.19 28.69 -6.72
CA ILE A 138 -14.98 29.92 -6.93
C ILE A 138 -14.20 30.99 -7.70
N PHE A 139 -12.94 31.27 -7.34
CA PHE A 139 -12.18 32.39 -7.90
C PHE A 139 -11.34 32.04 -9.14
N ILE A 140 -11.03 30.76 -9.35
CA ILE A 140 -10.24 30.31 -10.51
C ILE A 140 -11.05 29.38 -11.40
N GLY A 141 -11.70 28.35 -10.82
CA GLY A 141 -12.51 27.37 -11.54
C GLY A 141 -13.62 28.00 -12.36
N ILE A 142 -14.54 28.71 -11.71
CA ILE A 142 -15.69 29.34 -12.37
C ILE A 142 -15.24 30.37 -13.43
N PRO A 143 -14.36 31.37 -13.14
CA PRO A 143 -13.97 32.35 -14.15
C PRO A 143 -13.22 31.75 -15.34
N VAL A 144 -12.32 30.78 -15.13
CA VAL A 144 -11.60 30.12 -16.23
C VAL A 144 -12.57 29.32 -17.10
N TYR A 145 -13.49 28.56 -16.50
CA TYR A 145 -14.47 27.76 -17.22
C TYR A 145 -15.35 28.60 -18.18
N TYR A 146 -15.83 29.76 -17.72
CA TYR A 146 -16.66 30.65 -18.55
C TYR A 146 -15.90 31.61 -19.47
N SER A 147 -14.60 31.86 -19.24
CA SER A 147 -13.80 32.78 -20.09
C SER A 147 -12.98 32.08 -21.17
N THR A 148 -12.47 30.87 -20.92
CA THR A 148 -11.62 30.14 -21.87
C THR A 148 -12.17 28.77 -22.27
N GLY A 149 -13.26 28.32 -21.66
CA GLY A 149 -13.80 26.96 -21.85
C GLY A 149 -12.95 25.85 -21.20
N TYR A 150 -11.88 26.19 -20.48
CA TYR A 150 -10.97 25.20 -19.92
C TYR A 150 -11.53 24.57 -18.63
N THR A 151 -11.75 23.26 -18.68
CA THR A 151 -12.53 22.50 -17.69
C THR A 151 -11.73 22.01 -16.48
N MET A 152 -10.40 21.91 -16.59
CA MET A 152 -9.55 21.29 -15.57
C MET A 152 -9.66 21.97 -14.19
N PRO A 153 -9.57 23.31 -14.04
CA PRO A 153 -9.50 23.91 -12.70
C PRO A 153 -10.80 23.75 -11.92
N ILE A 154 -11.96 23.85 -12.62
CA ILE A 154 -13.28 23.68 -12.01
C ILE A 154 -13.54 22.21 -11.65
N PHE A 155 -13.28 21.26 -12.55
CA PHE A 155 -13.51 19.84 -12.28
C PHE A 155 -12.55 19.26 -11.23
N LEU A 156 -11.28 19.68 -11.22
CA LEU A 156 -10.30 19.23 -10.24
C LEU A 156 -10.67 19.71 -8.83
N SER A 157 -10.90 21.02 -8.65
CA SER A 157 -11.27 21.56 -7.34
C SER A 157 -12.60 21.01 -6.83
N PHE A 158 -13.58 20.82 -7.72
CA PHE A 158 -14.85 20.18 -7.38
C PHE A 158 -14.69 18.73 -6.88
N ASN A 159 -13.94 17.89 -7.60
CA ASN A 159 -13.71 16.49 -7.21
C ASN A 159 -12.96 16.41 -5.87
N VAL A 160 -11.94 17.25 -5.65
CA VAL A 160 -11.23 17.32 -4.37
C VAL A 160 -12.15 17.76 -3.22
N LEU A 161 -13.01 18.76 -3.45
CA LEU A 161 -13.97 19.23 -2.45
C LEU A 161 -15.01 18.15 -2.11
N MET A 162 -15.52 17.43 -3.12
CA MET A 162 -16.41 16.27 -2.93
C MET A 162 -15.73 15.12 -2.18
N PHE A 163 -14.42 14.90 -2.38
CA PHE A 163 -13.66 13.91 -1.61
C PHE A 163 -13.56 14.31 -0.13
N PHE A 164 -13.29 15.57 0.20
CA PHE A 164 -13.30 16.04 1.60
C PHE A 164 -14.69 15.98 2.23
N GLY A 165 -15.75 16.25 1.45
CA GLY A 165 -17.14 16.03 1.83
C GLY A 165 -17.42 14.56 2.17
N ALA A 166 -17.11 13.64 1.25
CA ALA A 166 -17.30 12.21 1.42
C ALA A 166 -16.53 11.63 2.62
N ASN A 167 -15.33 12.13 2.91
CA ASN A 167 -14.56 11.73 4.09
C ASN A 167 -15.06 12.36 5.41
N SER A 168 -15.97 13.34 5.36
CA SER A 168 -16.62 13.92 6.54
C SER A 168 -17.91 13.20 6.93
N ILE A 169 -18.35 12.22 6.14
CA ILE A 169 -19.53 11.39 6.42
C ILE A 169 -19.23 10.43 7.60
N PRO A 170 -20.17 10.23 8.55
CA PRO A 170 -20.00 9.34 9.70
C PRO A 170 -19.58 7.90 9.33
N SER A 171 -18.65 7.35 10.12
CA SER A 171 -18.04 6.03 9.89
C SER A 171 -19.02 4.85 9.80
N LYS A 172 -20.22 4.97 10.41
CA LYS A 172 -21.31 3.98 10.31
C LYS A 172 -21.78 3.78 8.86
N ILE A 173 -21.90 4.88 8.10
CA ILE A 173 -22.36 4.88 6.71
C ILE A 173 -21.23 4.43 5.77
N ARG A 174 -19.99 4.78 6.13
CA ARG A 174 -18.76 4.48 5.36
C ARG A 174 -18.45 2.99 5.17
N ARG A 175 -19.15 2.09 5.90
CA ARG A 175 -19.08 0.64 5.71
C ARG A 175 -19.79 0.16 4.44
N VAL A 176 -20.87 0.83 4.05
CA VAL A 176 -21.63 0.53 2.82
C VAL A 176 -21.21 1.46 1.69
N ALA A 177 -21.09 2.75 2.00
CA ALA A 177 -20.74 3.78 1.03
C ALA A 177 -19.23 4.09 1.13
N HIS A 178 -18.43 3.41 0.32
CA HIS A 178 -16.98 3.64 0.27
C HIS A 178 -16.68 5.07 -0.23
N PRO A 179 -15.78 5.86 0.41
CA PRO A 179 -15.62 7.28 0.11
C PRO A 179 -15.31 7.58 -1.37
N VAL A 180 -14.58 6.70 -2.05
CA VAL A 180 -14.26 6.86 -3.48
C VAL A 180 -15.52 6.75 -4.35
N ILE A 181 -16.45 5.84 -4.02
CA ILE A 181 -17.69 5.62 -4.78
C ILE A 181 -18.64 6.81 -4.55
N ILE A 182 -18.76 7.29 -3.31
CA ILE A 182 -19.53 8.51 -2.99
C ILE A 182 -18.96 9.70 -3.76
N THR A 183 -17.65 9.90 -3.70
CA THR A 183 -16.96 11.00 -4.38
C THR A 183 -17.20 10.95 -5.88
N ALA A 184 -17.06 9.77 -6.49
CA ALA A 184 -17.28 9.58 -7.92
C ALA A 184 -18.73 9.86 -8.32
N LEU A 185 -19.72 9.37 -7.56
CA LEU A 185 -21.13 9.62 -7.81
C LEU A 185 -21.47 11.12 -7.78
N PHE A 186 -21.05 11.84 -6.72
CA PHE A 186 -21.27 13.28 -6.64
C PHE A 186 -20.44 14.07 -7.67
N SER A 187 -19.25 13.58 -8.05
CA SER A 187 -18.43 14.18 -9.09
C SER A 187 -19.07 14.05 -10.47
N VAL A 188 -19.63 12.88 -10.82
CA VAL A 188 -20.39 12.68 -12.08
C VAL A 188 -21.62 13.59 -12.11
N LEU A 189 -22.39 13.66 -11.03
CA LEU A 189 -23.56 14.55 -10.94
C LEU A 189 -23.18 16.04 -11.03
N GLY A 190 -22.06 16.45 -10.44
CA GLY A 190 -21.59 17.84 -10.54
C GLY A 190 -21.00 18.19 -11.91
N ILE A 191 -20.24 17.29 -12.53
CA ILE A 191 -19.77 17.41 -13.92
C ILE A 191 -20.98 17.55 -14.85
N TRP A 192 -22.03 16.75 -14.64
CA TRP A 192 -23.28 16.86 -15.39
C TRP A 192 -23.93 18.24 -15.24
N VAL A 193 -24.12 18.71 -14.00
CA VAL A 193 -24.71 20.04 -13.72
C VAL A 193 -23.87 21.17 -14.34
N ILE A 194 -22.53 21.08 -14.28
CA ILE A 194 -21.63 22.06 -14.89
C ILE A 194 -21.72 22.00 -16.42
N ALA A 195 -21.67 20.81 -17.04
CA ALA A 195 -21.79 20.62 -18.49
C ALA A 195 -23.12 21.17 -19.04
N LEU A 196 -24.22 20.97 -18.31
CA LEU A 196 -25.53 21.54 -18.65
C LEU A 196 -25.53 23.08 -18.70
N THR A 197 -24.66 23.77 -17.95
CA THR A 197 -24.57 25.25 -18.03
C THR A 197 -24.08 25.76 -19.39
N GLN A 198 -23.36 24.92 -20.15
CA GLN A 198 -22.94 25.22 -21.53
C GLN A 198 -23.77 24.45 -22.58
N ASN A 199 -24.92 23.88 -22.20
CA ASN A 199 -25.76 23.01 -23.03
C ASN A 199 -25.04 21.75 -23.58
N MET A 200 -24.02 21.26 -22.85
CA MET A 200 -23.26 20.06 -23.22
C MET A 200 -23.90 18.80 -22.61
N SER A 201 -23.70 17.64 -23.25
CA SER A 201 -24.16 16.37 -22.69
C SER A 201 -23.26 15.88 -21.55
N LEU A 202 -23.71 14.85 -20.83
CA LEU A 202 -22.89 14.17 -19.84
C LEU A 202 -21.62 13.55 -20.46
N GLU A 203 -21.73 13.00 -21.67
CA GLU A 203 -20.64 12.35 -22.38
C GLU A 203 -19.56 13.37 -22.79
N ASP A 204 -19.97 14.56 -23.23
CA ASP A 204 -19.06 15.67 -23.52
C ASP A 204 -18.37 16.18 -22.25
N GLY A 205 -19.11 16.31 -21.14
CA GLY A 205 -18.54 16.69 -19.85
C GLY A 205 -17.53 15.68 -19.29
N LEU A 206 -17.78 14.38 -19.50
CA LEU A 206 -16.89 13.29 -19.08
C LEU A 206 -15.66 13.13 -19.98
N SER A 207 -15.78 13.35 -21.29
CA SER A 207 -14.64 13.37 -22.21
C SER A 207 -13.75 14.60 -22.00
N LEU A 208 -14.32 15.76 -21.66
CA LEU A 208 -13.54 16.93 -21.21
C LEU A 208 -12.97 16.79 -19.78
N TYR A 209 -13.40 15.79 -19.01
CA TYR A 209 -12.83 15.48 -17.70
C TYR A 209 -11.51 14.69 -17.81
N LYS A 210 -11.39 13.80 -18.80
CA LYS A 210 -10.15 13.06 -19.10
C LYS A 210 -9.91 12.97 -20.60
N ILE A 211 -8.87 13.65 -21.06
CA ILE A 211 -8.51 13.88 -22.47
C ILE A 211 -7.37 12.93 -22.91
N ASP A 212 -6.82 12.14 -21.98
CA ASP A 212 -5.70 11.21 -22.16
C ASP A 212 -4.32 11.85 -22.41
N SER A 213 -4.21 13.18 -22.26
CA SER A 213 -2.94 13.92 -22.28
C SER A 213 -2.19 13.87 -20.94
N ASN A 214 -1.77 12.67 -20.55
CA ASN A 214 -1.00 12.43 -19.32
C ASN A 214 0.33 13.21 -19.30
N TYR A 215 0.80 13.59 -18.09
CA TYR A 215 2.06 14.34 -17.90
C TYR A 215 3.28 13.68 -18.58
N LEU A 216 3.33 12.34 -18.61
CA LEU A 216 4.41 11.60 -19.28
C LEU A 216 4.48 11.86 -20.79
N GLN A 217 3.39 12.22 -21.47
CA GLN A 217 3.39 12.53 -22.90
C GLN A 217 3.96 13.93 -23.16
N TYR A 218 3.59 14.90 -22.32
CA TYR A 218 4.21 16.24 -22.30
C TYR A 218 5.71 16.16 -22.02
N PHE A 219 6.12 15.39 -21.01
CA PHE A 219 7.55 15.24 -20.65
C PHE A 219 8.36 14.47 -21.72
N ARG A 220 7.71 13.61 -22.52
CA ARG A 220 8.32 12.96 -23.70
C ARG A 220 8.41 13.87 -24.93
N GLY A 221 7.94 15.12 -24.86
CA GLY A 221 8.02 16.08 -25.96
C GLY A 221 7.14 15.72 -27.16
N THR A 222 6.05 14.98 -26.94
CA THR A 222 5.07 14.73 -28.01
C THR A 222 4.43 16.04 -28.43
N ALA A 223 4.34 16.32 -29.73
CA ALA A 223 3.86 17.60 -30.25
C ALA A 223 2.34 17.61 -30.46
N GLY A 224 1.70 18.76 -30.22
CA GLY A 224 0.28 18.98 -30.56
C GLY A 224 -0.75 18.44 -29.57
N LEU A 225 -0.41 18.22 -28.29
CA LEU A 225 -1.36 17.69 -27.32
C LEU A 225 -2.44 18.70 -26.89
N PRO A 226 -3.72 18.29 -26.81
CA PRO A 226 -4.78 19.07 -26.17
C PRO A 226 -4.51 19.19 -24.67
N LEU A 227 -4.88 20.34 -24.07
CA LEU A 227 -4.65 20.64 -22.65
C LEU A 227 -5.21 19.54 -21.72
N PRO A 228 -4.57 19.25 -20.57
CA PRO A 228 -4.93 18.10 -19.75
C PRO A 228 -6.24 18.32 -18.97
N GLY A 229 -7.06 17.28 -18.88
CA GLY A 229 -8.25 17.26 -18.04
C GLY A 229 -7.91 17.09 -16.56
N ALA A 230 -8.91 17.31 -15.70
CA ALA A 230 -8.76 17.06 -14.26
C ALA A 230 -8.44 15.59 -13.94
N GLY A 231 -9.00 14.66 -14.71
CA GLY A 231 -8.71 13.23 -14.62
C GLY A 231 -7.28 12.86 -15.01
N ASP A 232 -6.69 13.53 -16.00
CA ASP A 232 -5.30 13.28 -16.44
C ASP A 232 -4.28 13.74 -15.39
N ILE A 233 -4.57 14.85 -14.71
CA ILE A 233 -3.76 15.37 -13.60
C ILE A 233 -3.85 14.44 -12.39
N LEU A 234 -5.05 13.97 -12.02
CA LEU A 234 -5.23 13.01 -10.93
C LEU A 234 -4.60 11.64 -11.26
N SER A 235 -4.61 11.21 -12.52
CA SER A 235 -3.95 9.98 -12.99
C SER A 235 -2.41 10.13 -12.98
N SER A 236 -1.90 11.29 -13.38
CA SER A 236 -0.45 11.58 -13.30
C SER A 236 0.04 11.63 -11.84
N LEU A 237 -0.78 12.13 -10.91
CA LEU A 237 -0.52 12.07 -9.47
C LEU A 237 -0.64 10.65 -8.91
N LEU A 238 -1.52 9.80 -9.45
CA LEU A 238 -1.65 8.39 -9.06
C LEU A 238 -0.31 7.65 -9.24
N ASP A 239 0.33 7.78 -10.40
CA ASP A 239 1.64 7.15 -10.69
C ASP A 239 2.72 7.58 -9.68
N ALA A 240 2.89 8.88 -9.48
CA ALA A 240 3.83 9.42 -8.49
C ALA A 240 3.52 8.93 -7.07
N SER A 241 2.24 8.78 -6.73
CA SER A 241 1.78 8.30 -5.43
C SER A 241 2.03 6.80 -5.23
N ILE A 242 1.94 5.98 -6.28
CA ILE A 242 2.29 4.55 -6.24
C ILE A 242 3.80 4.40 -6.00
N VAL A 243 4.64 5.17 -6.71
CA VAL A 243 6.10 5.16 -6.49
C VAL A 243 6.45 5.64 -5.08
N SER A 244 5.75 6.66 -4.57
CA SER A 244 5.90 7.15 -3.20
C SER A 244 5.55 6.10 -2.14
N LEU A 245 4.49 5.30 -2.35
CA LEU A 245 4.16 4.16 -1.47
C LEU A 245 5.14 2.99 -1.59
N ALA A 246 5.67 2.75 -2.79
CA ALA A 246 6.66 1.70 -3.02
C ALA A 246 8.01 2.02 -2.34
N MET A 247 8.35 3.29 -2.14
CA MET A 247 9.63 3.69 -1.54
C MET A 247 9.80 3.18 -0.09
N PRO A 248 8.88 3.40 0.87
CA PRO A 248 8.96 2.80 2.21
C PRO A 248 9.06 1.27 2.19
N MET A 249 8.31 0.60 1.31
CA MET A 249 8.37 -0.86 1.14
C MET A 249 9.72 -1.34 0.60
N PHE A 250 10.34 -0.57 -0.30
CA PHE A 250 11.67 -0.88 -0.85
C PHE A 250 12.80 -0.61 0.15
N GLN A 251 12.70 0.48 0.94
CA GLN A 251 13.63 0.81 2.02
C GLN A 251 13.64 -0.29 3.09
N HIS A 252 12.47 -0.65 3.61
CA HIS A 252 12.31 -1.65 4.68
C HIS A 252 12.13 -3.08 4.15
N ARG A 253 12.50 -3.36 2.89
CA ARG A 253 12.26 -4.66 2.23
C ARG A 253 12.84 -5.86 2.98
N ASN A 254 13.94 -5.66 3.70
CA ASN A 254 14.60 -6.71 4.47
C ASN A 254 13.82 -7.06 5.75
N ASP A 255 13.25 -6.05 6.40
CA ASP A 255 12.43 -6.25 7.61
C ASP A 255 11.04 -6.78 7.25
N LEU A 256 10.46 -6.31 6.13
CA LEU A 256 9.27 -6.94 5.53
C LEU A 256 9.52 -8.43 5.28
N ARG A 257 10.64 -8.82 4.66
CA ARG A 257 10.99 -10.24 4.46
C ARG A 257 11.06 -11.02 5.77
N ARG A 258 11.68 -10.47 6.81
CA ARG A 258 11.76 -11.10 8.15
C ARG A 258 10.36 -11.32 8.75
N VAL A 259 9.51 -10.30 8.73
CA VAL A 259 8.13 -10.36 9.24
C VAL A 259 7.28 -11.34 8.40
N THR A 260 7.37 -11.30 7.07
CA THR A 260 6.66 -12.24 6.19
C THR A 260 7.07 -13.69 6.45
N LEU A 261 8.36 -13.96 6.68
CA LEU A 261 8.83 -15.30 7.02
C LEU A 261 8.35 -15.76 8.40
N ALA A 262 8.40 -14.88 9.42
CA ALA A 262 7.89 -15.19 10.75
C ALA A 262 6.38 -15.48 10.74
N LEU A 263 5.58 -14.68 10.02
CA LEU A 263 4.15 -14.92 9.85
C LEU A 263 3.86 -16.20 9.06
N ALA A 264 4.68 -16.53 8.06
CA ALA A 264 4.57 -17.79 7.32
C ALA A 264 4.90 -19.02 8.19
N GLN A 265 5.87 -18.91 9.10
CA GLN A 265 6.19 -19.95 10.09
C GLN A 265 5.05 -20.13 11.11
N LEU A 266 4.54 -19.04 11.68
CA LEU A 266 3.41 -19.11 12.62
C LEU A 266 2.14 -19.65 11.96
N SER A 267 1.91 -19.34 10.68
CA SER A 267 0.79 -19.92 9.92
C SER A 267 1.01 -21.41 9.62
N ALA A 268 2.27 -21.85 9.44
CA ALA A 268 2.59 -23.27 9.22
C ALA A 268 2.27 -24.13 10.44
N GLU A 269 2.66 -23.68 11.62
CA GLU A 269 2.41 -24.37 12.90
C GLU A 269 0.91 -24.53 13.16
N ASN A 270 0.12 -23.48 12.91
CA ASN A 270 -1.34 -23.50 13.07
C ASN A 270 -2.09 -24.39 12.04
N LEU A 271 -1.48 -24.73 10.90
CA LEU A 271 -2.05 -25.61 9.88
C LEU A 271 -1.43 -27.02 9.85
N GLY A 272 -0.52 -27.35 10.78
CA GLY A 272 0.10 -28.68 10.88
C GLY A 272 1.01 -29.05 9.69
N GLY A 273 1.57 -28.05 9.00
CA GLY A 273 2.44 -28.25 7.84
C GLY A 273 3.93 -28.25 8.19
N ASP A 274 4.72 -29.08 7.51
CA ASP A 274 6.19 -29.12 7.67
C ASP A 274 6.81 -27.73 7.52
N THR A 275 7.49 -27.25 8.57
CA THR A 275 8.03 -25.88 8.65
C THR A 275 9.01 -25.54 7.52
N SER A 276 9.65 -26.56 6.93
CA SER A 276 10.58 -26.44 5.80
C SER A 276 9.91 -26.14 4.45
N ALA A 277 8.60 -26.39 4.33
CA ALA A 277 7.87 -26.31 3.06
C ALA A 277 7.40 -24.89 2.70
N ILE A 278 7.15 -24.05 3.71
CA ILE A 278 6.22 -22.91 3.59
C ILE A 278 6.91 -21.56 3.38
N SER A 279 8.14 -21.38 3.88
CA SER A 279 9.00 -20.25 3.48
C SER A 279 9.21 -20.18 1.94
N PRO A 280 9.52 -21.30 1.26
CA PRO A 280 9.48 -21.39 -0.20
C PRO A 280 8.14 -21.00 -0.84
N ILE A 281 7.00 -21.42 -0.28
CA ILE A 281 5.66 -21.10 -0.81
C ILE A 281 5.44 -19.58 -0.82
N ALA A 282 5.70 -18.91 0.30
CA ALA A 282 5.50 -17.47 0.42
C ALA A 282 6.42 -16.68 -0.54
N VAL A 283 7.69 -17.07 -0.64
CA VAL A 283 8.67 -16.42 -1.52
C VAL A 283 8.33 -16.65 -3.00
N VAL A 284 7.95 -17.86 -3.40
CA VAL A 284 7.55 -18.15 -4.79
C VAL A 284 6.22 -17.49 -5.14
N SER A 285 5.24 -17.46 -4.24
CA SER A 285 3.96 -16.80 -4.46
C SER A 285 4.16 -15.31 -4.75
N GLY A 286 5.02 -14.63 -3.99
CA GLY A 286 5.36 -13.22 -4.20
C GLY A 286 6.20 -12.93 -5.47
N ILE A 287 6.99 -13.90 -5.95
CA ILE A 287 7.86 -13.74 -7.13
C ILE A 287 7.18 -14.18 -8.44
N SER A 288 6.23 -15.11 -8.39
CA SER A 288 5.60 -15.68 -9.58
C SER A 288 4.73 -14.68 -10.36
N GLY A 289 3.92 -13.87 -9.68
CA GLY A 289 3.02 -12.90 -10.31
C GLY A 289 3.72 -11.96 -11.31
N PRO A 290 4.76 -11.21 -10.89
CA PRO A 290 5.50 -10.31 -11.79
C PRO A 290 6.22 -10.99 -12.96
N ILE A 291 6.64 -12.26 -12.80
CA ILE A 291 7.42 -12.99 -13.82
C ILE A 291 6.50 -13.67 -14.85
N PHE A 292 5.44 -14.33 -14.39
CA PHE A 292 4.55 -15.10 -15.27
C PHE A 292 3.47 -14.25 -15.94
N GLY A 293 3.01 -13.15 -15.32
CA GLY A 293 1.99 -12.27 -15.88
C GLY A 293 2.26 -11.80 -17.32
N PRO A 294 3.42 -11.18 -17.62
CA PRO A 294 3.76 -10.73 -18.97
C PRO A 294 3.87 -11.86 -20.00
N THR A 295 4.21 -13.08 -19.54
CA THR A 295 4.42 -14.26 -20.38
C THR A 295 3.10 -14.94 -20.73
N ILE A 296 2.19 -15.06 -19.75
CA ILE A 296 0.83 -15.59 -19.92
C ILE A 296 0.02 -14.71 -20.87
N LEU A 297 0.08 -13.38 -20.71
CA LEU A 297 -0.62 -12.43 -21.59
C LEU A 297 -0.13 -12.52 -23.05
N ARG A 298 1.16 -12.78 -23.26
CA ARG A 298 1.72 -13.05 -24.60
C ARG A 298 1.27 -14.40 -25.17
N LEU A 299 1.20 -15.44 -24.34
CA LEU A 299 0.83 -16.80 -24.78
C LEU A 299 -0.66 -16.90 -25.15
N LEU A 300 -1.53 -16.22 -24.42
CA LEU A 300 -2.97 -16.10 -24.72
C LEU A 300 -3.29 -15.17 -25.91
N ARG A 301 -2.27 -14.57 -26.53
CA ARG A 301 -2.39 -13.76 -27.76
C ARG A 301 -3.39 -12.60 -27.65
N ILE A 302 -3.64 -12.11 -26.43
CA ILE A 302 -4.49 -10.94 -26.18
C ILE A 302 -3.84 -9.73 -26.88
N PRO A 303 -4.54 -9.05 -27.78
CA PRO A 303 -3.97 -7.94 -28.52
C PRO A 303 -3.54 -6.82 -27.56
N LYS A 304 -2.37 -6.24 -27.82
CA LYS A 304 -1.92 -5.02 -27.15
C LYS A 304 -2.62 -3.81 -27.77
N GLY A 305 -3.87 -3.64 -27.36
CA GLY A 305 -4.75 -2.51 -27.65
C GLY A 305 -6.07 -2.81 -26.94
N MET A 306 -6.61 -1.92 -26.13
CA MET A 306 -6.41 -0.46 -26.12
C MET A 306 -5.56 0.02 -24.94
#